data_AF-L9XA27-F1
#
_entry.id   AF-L9XA27-F1
#
_cell.length_a   1.000
_cell.length_b   1.000
_cell.length_c   1.000
_cell.angle_alpha   90.00
_cell.angle_beta   90.00
_cell.angle_gamma   90.00
#
_symmetry.space_group_name_H-M   'P 1'
#
loop_
_entity.id
_entity.type
_entity.pdbx_description
1 polymer ?
#
loop_
_entity_poly.entity_id
_entity_poly.type
_entity_poly.pdbx_seq_one_letter_code
_entity_poly.pdbx_strand_id
1 'polypeptide(L)'
;MLYSPRFRLFPTEEQRVAMDWQRDTVRQLYNHALREFNKIPEDAGTIRQRVWMVRDTIPGLKDWWLDLNKVYSTVLQKAVERIRDNINSLGKLKDNGYNVGSLSWKKPREYQSR
;
A
#
# COMPACT_ATOMS: atom_id res chain seq x y z
N MET A 1 6.23 -10.37 23.43
CA MET A 1 5.04 -9.57 23.81
C MET A 1 3.82 -10.46 23.76
N LEU A 2 3.15 -10.67 24.90
CA LEU A 2 1.90 -11.42 24.98
C LEU A 2 0.74 -10.45 24.71
N TYR A 3 0.32 -10.35 23.45
CA TYR A 3 -0.89 -9.59 23.11
C TYR A 3 -2.11 -10.44 23.47
N SER A 4 -2.57 -10.33 24.72
CA SER A 4 -3.87 -10.88 25.12
C SER A 4 -4.98 -9.96 24.59
N PRO A 5 -6.03 -10.50 23.92
CA PRO A 5 -7.17 -9.70 23.43
C PRO A 5 -7.93 -8.94 24.53
N ARG A 6 -7.61 -9.17 25.81
CA ARG A 6 -8.27 -8.56 26.97
C ARG A 6 -8.06 -7.05 27.09
N PHE A 7 -7.00 -6.48 26.52
CA PHE A 7 -6.70 -5.06 26.68
C PHE A 7 -6.90 -4.32 25.35
N ARG A 8 -8.03 -3.63 25.23
CA ARG A 8 -8.26 -2.68 24.12
C ARG A 8 -7.24 -1.56 24.24
N LEU A 9 -6.47 -1.33 23.18
CA LEU A 9 -5.62 -0.15 23.08
C LEU A 9 -6.53 1.04 22.80
N PHE A 10 -6.63 1.95 23.77
CA PHE A 10 -7.27 3.25 23.60
C PHE A 10 -6.17 4.28 23.35
N PRO A 11 -5.85 4.57 22.07
CA PRO A 11 -4.81 5.54 21.77
C PRO A 11 -5.17 6.92 22.35
N THR A 12 -4.17 7.68 22.77
CA THR A 12 -4.36 9.11 23.05
C THR A 12 -4.69 9.88 21.76
N GLU A 13 -5.06 11.15 21.89
CA GLU A 13 -5.27 11.99 20.72
C GLU A 13 -4.00 12.14 19.90
N GLU A 14 -2.84 12.35 20.54
CA GLU A 14 -1.56 12.46 19.81
C GLU A 14 -1.22 11.15 19.09
N GLN A 15 -1.49 10.00 19.72
CA GLN A 15 -1.28 8.70 19.10
C GLN A 15 -2.20 8.49 17.89
N ARG A 16 -3.47 8.92 17.96
CA ARG A 16 -4.39 8.87 16.82
C ARG A 16 -3.88 9.73 15.66
N VAL A 17 -3.49 10.97 15.93
CA VAL A 17 -2.95 11.88 14.92
C VAL A 17 -1.71 11.30 14.25
N ALA A 18 -0.78 10.73 15.03
CA ALA A 18 0.42 10.09 14.50
C ALA A 18 0.09 8.88 13.59
N MET A 19 -0.86 8.03 14.02
CA MET A 19 -1.31 6.89 13.22
C MET A 19 -2.02 7.32 11.93
N ASP A 20 -2.87 8.35 11.99
CA ASP A 20 -3.55 8.88 10.81
C ASP A 20 -2.56 9.51 9.83
N TRP A 21 -1.57 10.25 10.33
CA TRP A 21 -0.49 10.79 9.51
C TRP A 21 0.33 9.68 8.82
N GLN A 22 0.68 8.62 9.55
CA GLN A 22 1.41 7.48 8.97
C GLN A 22 0.56 6.76 7.94
N ARG A 23 -0.73 6.52 8.23
CA ARG A 23 -1.68 5.90 7.32
C ARG A 23 -1.84 6.72 6.04
N ASP A 24 -1.89 8.04 6.15
CA ASP A 24 -2.02 8.92 5.00
C ASP A 24 -0.75 8.95 4.15
N THR A 25 0.43 9.06 4.77
CA THR A 25 1.72 8.96 4.08
C THR A 25 1.84 7.66 3.28
N VAL A 26 1.46 6.53 3.90
CA VAL A 26 1.49 5.22 3.25
C VAL A 26 0.44 5.12 2.13
N ARG A 27 -0.75 5.70 2.30
CA ARG A 27 -1.78 5.79 1.24
C ARG A 27 -1.29 6.58 0.03
N GLN A 28 -0.63 7.71 0.26
CA GLN A 28 -0.07 8.53 -0.80
C GLN A 28 1.03 7.75 -1.55
N LEU A 29 1.92 7.05 -0.84
CA LEU A 29 2.93 6.20 -1.47
C LEU A 29 2.28 5.09 -2.30
N TYR A 30 1.25 4.41 -1.77
CA TYR A 30 0.50 3.39 -2.50
C TYR A 30 -0.05 3.93 -3.82
N ASN A 31 -0.66 5.12 -3.78
CA ASN A 31 -1.25 5.74 -4.96
C ASN A 31 -0.20 6.18 -5.99
N HIS A 32 0.93 6.72 -5.52
CA HIS A 32 2.08 7.00 -6.38
C HIS A 32 2.59 5.72 -7.05
N ALA A 33 2.82 4.67 -6.26
CA ALA A 33 3.30 3.39 -6.76
C ALA A 33 2.30 2.73 -7.74
N LEU A 34 1.00 2.83 -7.50
CA LEU A 34 -0.03 2.35 -8.43
C LEU A 34 0.02 3.10 -9.76
N ARG A 35 0.24 4.42 -9.73
CA ARG A 35 0.42 5.23 -10.93
C ARG A 35 1.65 4.80 -11.71
N GLU A 36 2.80 4.61 -11.06
CA GLU A 36 4.03 4.17 -11.73
C GLU A 36 3.91 2.74 -12.25
N PHE A 37 3.28 1.84 -11.50
CA PHE A 37 2.99 0.47 -11.92
C PHE A 37 2.16 0.44 -13.22
N ASN A 38 1.13 1.29 -13.32
CA ASN A 38 0.28 1.38 -14.50
C ASN A 38 1.00 1.91 -15.75
N LYS A 39 2.19 2.52 -15.61
CA LYS A 39 3.02 2.93 -16.76
C LYS A 39 3.92 1.81 -17.27
N ILE A 40 4.16 0.77 -16.46
CA ILE A 40 5.00 -0.36 -16.86
C ILE A 40 4.19 -1.23 -17.83
N PRO A 41 4.72 -1.57 -19.02
CA PRO A 41 4.05 -2.47 -19.96
C PRO A 41 3.72 -3.84 -19.36
N GLU A 42 2.66 -4.50 -19.84
CA GLU A 42 2.25 -5.82 -19.31
C GLU A 42 3.23 -6.95 -19.66
N ASP A 43 3.91 -6.83 -20.80
CA ASP A 43 4.93 -7.74 -21.31
C ASP A 43 6.30 -7.56 -20.64
N ALA A 44 6.50 -6.49 -19.86
CA ALA A 44 7.74 -6.24 -19.11
C ALA A 44 8.02 -7.29 -18.01
N GLY A 45 7.06 -8.16 -17.71
CA GLY A 45 7.23 -9.31 -16.82
C GLY A 45 5.98 -9.64 -16.01
N THR A 46 6.11 -10.60 -15.11
CA THR A 46 5.04 -10.98 -14.19
C THR A 46 4.60 -9.80 -13.32
N ILE A 47 3.35 -9.83 -12.82
CA ILE A 47 2.83 -8.81 -11.88
C ILE A 47 3.80 -8.60 -10.70
N ARG A 48 4.39 -9.69 -10.19
CA ARG A 48 5.38 -9.63 -9.09
C ARG A 48 6.61 -8.84 -9.49
N GLN A 49 7.18 -9.10 -10.66
CA GLN A 49 8.38 -8.39 -11.13
C GLN A 49 8.08 -6.91 -11.35
N ARG A 50 6.97 -6.58 -12.00
CA ARG A 50 6.55 -5.19 -12.23
C ARG A 50 6.31 -4.41 -10.94
N VAL A 51 5.72 -5.02 -9.92
CA VAL A 51 5.56 -4.39 -8.59
C VAL A 51 6.90 -4.20 -7.89
N TRP A 52 7.84 -5.14 -8.03
CA TRP A 52 9.19 -5.00 -7.47
C TRP A 52 9.98 -3.86 -8.12
N MET A 53 9.86 -3.69 -9.44
CA MET A 53 10.47 -2.55 -10.13
C MET A 53 10.05 -1.21 -9.49
N VAL A 54 8.77 -1.05 -9.15
CA VAL A 54 8.28 0.15 -8.44
C VAL A 54 8.77 0.19 -7.00
N ARG A 55 8.71 -0.94 -6.27
CA ARG A 55 9.14 -1.02 -4.87
C ARG A 55 10.60 -0.61 -4.68
N ASP A 56 11.46 -0.98 -5.61
CA ASP A 56 12.90 -0.73 -5.51
C ASP A 56 13.26 0.73 -5.84
N THR A 57 12.29 1.56 -6.27
CA THR A 57 12.46 3.02 -6.37
C THR A 57 12.30 3.75 -5.03
N ILE A 58 11.75 3.11 -3.99
CA ILE A 58 11.49 3.72 -2.67
C ILE A 58 12.73 4.42 -2.08
N PRO A 59 13.95 3.86 -2.13
CA PRO A 59 15.14 4.56 -1.65
C PRO A 59 15.35 5.92 -2.33
N GLY A 60 15.22 6.01 -3.66
CA GLY A 60 15.34 7.29 -4.37
C GLY A 60 14.16 8.24 -4.12
N LEU A 61 12.97 7.72 -3.81
CA LEU A 61 11.83 8.55 -3.41
C LEU A 61 12.09 9.28 -2.08
N LYS A 62 12.89 8.70 -1.18
CA LYS A 62 13.19 9.29 0.13
C LYS A 62 14.05 10.54 0.06
N ASP A 63 14.76 10.77 -1.05
CA ASP A 63 15.61 11.95 -1.22
C ASP A 63 14.78 13.23 -1.38
N TRP A 64 13.59 13.14 -2.00
CA TRP A 64 12.71 14.29 -2.21
C TRP A 64 11.42 14.22 -1.37
N TRP A 65 10.96 13.02 -1.02
CA TRP A 65 9.80 12.82 -0.15
C TRP A 65 10.25 12.46 1.27
N LEU A 66 10.66 13.49 2.01
CA LEU A 66 11.28 13.33 3.33
C LEU A 66 10.40 12.62 4.37
N ASP A 67 9.07 12.71 4.26
CA ASP A 67 8.15 12.01 5.17
C ASP A 67 8.27 10.48 5.10
N LEU A 68 8.73 9.92 3.97
CA LEU A 68 9.01 8.48 3.87
C LEU A 68 10.16 8.04 4.78
N ASN A 69 11.03 8.95 5.22
CA ASN A 69 12.11 8.63 6.17
C ASN A 69 11.60 8.42 7.59
N LYS A 70 10.44 8.98 7.92
CA LYS A 70 9.79 8.84 9.24
C LYS A 70 8.92 7.58 9.35
N VAL A 71 8.74 6.85 8.25
CA VAL A 71 7.97 5.59 8.22
C VAL A 71 8.92 4.40 8.10
N TYR A 72 8.65 3.35 8.86
CA TYR A 72 9.45 2.13 8.82
C TYR A 72 9.48 1.52 7.41
N SER A 73 10.67 1.16 6.93
CA SER A 73 10.89 0.75 5.53
C SER A 73 10.05 -0.45 5.11
N THR A 74 9.85 -1.43 6.01
CA THR A 74 8.99 -2.58 5.74
C THR A 74 7.54 -2.19 5.51
N VAL A 75 7.04 -1.16 6.20
CA VAL A 75 5.66 -0.67 5.99
C VAL A 75 5.52 -0.08 4.59
N LEU A 76 6.50 0.71 4.13
CA LEU A 76 6.52 1.27 2.79
C LEU A 76 6.55 0.19 1.71
N GLN A 77 7.45 -0.80 1.89
CA GLN A 77 7.57 -1.92 0.97
C GLN A 77 6.28 -2.75 0.91
N LYS A 78 5.67 -3.04 2.06
CA LYS A 78 4.40 -3.79 2.12
C LYS A 78 3.23 -3.02 1.51
N ALA A 79 3.22 -1.71 1.64
CA ALA A 79 2.21 -0.89 0.98
C ALA A 79 2.29 -1.02 -0.55
N VAL A 80 3.49 -0.97 -1.14
CA VAL A 80 3.66 -1.18 -2.59
C VAL A 80 3.33 -2.61 -2.99
N GLU A 81 3.79 -3.61 -2.22
CA GLU A 81 3.50 -5.03 -2.48
C GLU A 81 2.00 -5.35 -2.47
N ARG A 82 1.19 -4.59 -1.72
CA ARG A 82 -0.28 -4.70 -1.71
C ARG A 82 -0.93 -4.53 -3.08
N ILE A 83 -0.28 -3.83 -4.02
CA ILE A 83 -0.76 -3.72 -5.41
C ILE A 83 -0.91 -5.10 -6.04
N ARG A 84 0.13 -5.95 -5.93
CA ARG A 84 0.13 -7.33 -6.44
C ARG A 84 -1.01 -8.13 -5.82
N ASP A 85 -1.14 -8.07 -4.49
CA ASP A 85 -2.13 -8.87 -3.77
C ASP A 85 -3.56 -8.45 -4.14
N ASN A 86 -3.80 -7.15 -4.35
CA ASN A 86 -5.08 -6.64 -4.83
C ASN A 86 -5.38 -7.09 -6.27
N ILE A 87 -4.40 -7.05 -7.19
CA ILE A 87 -4.59 -7.53 -8.58
C ILE A 87 -4.92 -9.02 -8.59
N ASN A 88 -4.16 -9.83 -7.85
CA ASN A 88 -4.41 -11.27 -7.75
C ASN A 88 -5.81 -11.56 -7.18
N SER A 89 -6.25 -10.78 -6.19
CA SER A 89 -7.58 -10.91 -5.61
C SER A 89 -8.69 -10.55 -6.61
N LEU A 90 -8.49 -9.50 -7.42
CA LEU A 90 -9.41 -9.15 -8.51
C LEU A 90 -9.46 -10.23 -9.59
N GLY A 91 -8.31 -10.83 -9.95
CA GLY A 91 -8.25 -11.96 -10.87
C GLY A 91 -9.10 -13.13 -10.41
N LYS A 92 -8.94 -13.55 -9.15
CA LYS A 92 -9.76 -14.62 -8.55
C LYS A 92 -11.27 -14.32 -8.57
N LEU A 93 -11.65 -13.07 -8.31
CA LEU A 93 -13.06 -12.66 -8.38
C LEU A 93 -13.60 -12.73 -9.80
N LYS A 94 -12.78 -12.34 -10.80
CA LYS A 94 -13.14 -12.47 -12.22
C LYS A 94 -13.32 -13.94 -12.63
N ASP A 95 -12.39 -14.80 -12.21
CA ASP A 95 -12.45 -16.25 -12.48
C ASP A 95 -13.70 -16.89 -11.87
N ASN A 96 -14.16 -16.36 -10.73
CA ASN A 96 -15.40 -16.78 -10.07
C ASN A 96 -16.68 -16.18 -10.70
N GLY A 97 -16.58 -15.48 -11.84
CA GLY A 97 -17.72 -14.95 -12.59
C GLY A 97 -18.27 -13.61 -12.10
N TYR A 98 -17.59 -12.92 -11.18
CA TYR A 98 -18.00 -11.59 -10.73
C TYR A 98 -17.57 -10.51 -11.74
N ASN A 99 -18.40 -9.50 -11.95
CA ASN A 99 -18.01 -8.29 -12.69
C ASN A 99 -17.08 -7.44 -11.82
N VAL A 100 -15.79 -7.42 -12.15
CA VAL A 100 -14.76 -6.69 -11.40
C VAL A 100 -14.23 -5.51 -12.20
N GLY A 101 -14.07 -4.37 -11.52
CA GLY A 101 -13.39 -3.19 -12.06
C GLY A 101 -11.86 -3.26 -11.90
N SER A 102 -11.19 -2.16 -12.23
CA SER A 102 -9.75 -1.99 -12.05
C SER A 102 -9.40 -1.40 -10.68
N LEU A 103 -8.12 -1.42 -10.31
CA LEU A 103 -7.65 -0.74 -9.11
C LEU A 103 -7.80 0.77 -9.26
N SER A 104 -8.56 1.36 -8.34
CA SER A 104 -8.75 2.80 -8.23
C SER A 104 -7.75 3.45 -7.27
N TRP A 105 -7.49 4.74 -7.53
CA TRP A 105 -6.83 5.63 -6.58
C TRP A 105 -7.55 5.63 -5.22
N LYS A 106 -6.80 5.45 -4.13
CA LYS A 106 -7.36 5.35 -2.77
C LYS A 106 -7.53 6.71 -2.12
N LYS A 107 -8.78 7.08 -1.86
CA LYS A 107 -9.15 8.22 -1.00
C LYS A 107 -8.92 7.86 0.49
N PRO A 108 -8.75 8.84 1.39
CA PRO A 108 -8.47 8.59 2.81
C PRO A 108 -9.39 7.54 3.46
N ARG A 109 -10.70 7.62 3.19
CA ARG A 109 -11.70 6.70 3.78
C ARG A 109 -11.60 5.27 3.25
N GLU A 110 -11.06 5.07 2.05
CA GLU A 110 -10.99 3.77 1.37
C GLU A 110 -9.69 3.00 1.66
N TYR A 111 -8.66 3.68 2.15
CA TYR A 111 -7.39 3.05 2.49
C TYR A 111 -7.48 2.41 3.87
N GLN A 112 -8.10 1.25 3.97
CA GLN A 112 -8.27 0.49 5.23
C GLN A 112 -7.54 -0.86 5.15
N SER A 113 -7.07 -1.35 6.29
CA SER A 113 -6.72 -2.75 6.44
C SER A 113 -8.03 -3.55 6.41
N ARG A 114 -8.18 -4.45 5.44
CA ARG A 114 -9.27 -5.42 5.41
C ARG A 114 -8.83 -6.65 6.16
#